data_AF-A0A6J6D046-F1
#
_entry.id   AF-A0A6J6D046-F1
#
_cell.length_a   1.000
_cell.length_b   1.000
_cell.length_c   1.000
_cell.angle_alpha   90.00
_cell.angle_beta   90.00
_cell.angle_gamma   90.00
#
_symmetry.space_group_name_H-M   'P 1'
#
loop_
_entity.id
_entity.type
_entity.pdbx_description
1 polymer ?
#
loop_
_entity_poly.entity_id
_entity_poly.type
_entity_poly.pdbx_seq_one_letter_code
_entity_poly.pdbx_strand_id
1 'polypeptide(L)'
;MKVLANHLGVDTTCAAFIAEVTYLAGLVTIDADDRILPTTQFDIWLMQTPSAKWQSLVSPWLITSRLSGLVGKDESKNVAPLGPELDRVSAASIRKLTLRLLNESTSGAPEFKSLAALAQWHMPAKRSNGIPTDYLQWTLREAEWLGITGQGVISKYGIEFLSGGDLESINEDLPKPVDHILIQSDHTAIAPGPLEHEIAQELAILAEIESRGGATVYRFSEATIRRGLDHGRTGDEIKAFLKKTSKTPMPQPLEYLIADVAKKHGKLRVGNTSAFIRCEDAALIAQIMSDKRLDILSLRQIAPEVLICQHDAGDAMNILRSFGYLPAGEDSQGALLSGPRIQRAKTKARPPRIIGEFDRPDEIQLEGALRALRTGEKSSHRQSTMRNIAANALGSLPRTTANETLDILTNYLQNQPATSLSIGYADNNGLVSHRIIDPLKLSAGSLVARDHATGEVQSFRIARITGVAAI
;
A
#
# COMPACT_ATOMS: atom_id res chain seq x y z
N MET A 1 10.12 -15.52 -1.95
CA MET A 1 9.18 -15.82 -0.85
C MET A 1 9.46 -17.11 -0.09
N LYS A 2 9.48 -18.29 -0.71
CA LYS A 2 9.73 -19.57 0.02
C LYS A 2 11.02 -19.57 0.85
N VAL A 3 12.12 -19.05 0.28
CA VAL A 3 13.40 -18.91 1.00
C VAL A 3 13.26 -18.00 2.23
N LEU A 4 12.62 -16.84 2.08
CA LEU A 4 12.38 -15.90 3.18
C LEU A 4 11.47 -16.52 4.25
N ALA A 5 10.39 -17.18 3.86
CA ALA A 5 9.47 -17.89 4.75
C ALA A 5 10.20 -18.95 5.59
N ASN A 6 11.02 -19.78 4.94
CA ASN A 6 11.85 -20.78 5.61
C ASN A 6 12.87 -20.13 6.57
N HIS A 7 13.52 -19.03 6.17
CA HIS A 7 14.48 -18.33 7.01
C HIS A 7 13.83 -17.73 8.27
N LEU A 8 12.68 -17.09 8.10
CA LEU A 8 11.89 -16.51 9.19
C LEU A 8 11.17 -17.56 10.04
N GLY A 9 10.97 -18.78 9.51
CA GLY A 9 10.21 -19.84 10.17
C GLY A 9 8.70 -19.60 10.17
N VAL A 10 8.18 -18.92 9.14
CA VAL A 10 6.76 -18.59 8.98
C VAL A 10 6.23 -19.07 7.64
N ASP A 11 4.91 -19.08 7.43
CA ASP A 11 4.34 -19.39 6.13
C ASP A 11 4.60 -18.28 5.09
N THR A 12 4.41 -18.59 3.81
CA THR A 12 4.69 -17.64 2.72
C THR A 12 3.81 -16.39 2.74
N THR A 13 2.59 -16.48 3.28
CA THR A 13 1.65 -15.36 3.40
C THR A 13 2.12 -14.41 4.49
N CYS A 14 2.51 -14.95 5.65
CA CYS A 14 3.10 -14.17 6.73
C CYS A 14 4.41 -13.51 6.31
N ALA A 15 5.28 -14.23 5.58
CA ALA A 15 6.50 -13.64 5.03
C ALA A 15 6.22 -12.48 4.05
N ALA A 16 5.16 -12.57 3.23
CA ALA A 16 4.76 -11.49 2.33
C ALA A 16 4.26 -10.28 3.12
N PHE A 17 3.47 -10.52 4.16
CA PHE A 17 3.01 -9.48 5.08
C PHE A 17 4.17 -8.76 5.77
N ILE A 18 5.15 -9.49 6.30
CA ILE A 18 6.35 -8.90 6.94
C ILE A 18 7.12 -8.02 5.93
N ALA A 19 7.30 -8.49 4.69
CA ALA A 19 7.93 -7.70 3.64
C ALA A 19 7.15 -6.40 3.36
N GLU A 20 5.82 -6.46 3.25
CA GLU A 20 4.97 -5.28 3.03
C GLU A 20 5.02 -4.28 4.18
N VAL A 21 4.90 -4.74 5.43
CA VAL A 21 4.88 -3.86 6.59
C VAL A 21 6.24 -3.18 6.78
N THR A 22 7.35 -3.91 6.60
CA THR A 22 8.70 -3.33 6.68
C THR A 22 8.96 -2.32 5.56
N TYR A 23 8.42 -2.57 4.36
CA TYR A 23 8.47 -1.63 3.25
C TYR A 23 7.64 -0.35 3.51
N LEU A 24 6.43 -0.51 4.04
CA LEU A 24 5.53 0.59 4.40
C LEU A 24 6.07 1.45 5.53
N ALA A 25 6.66 0.83 6.55
CA ALA A 25 7.38 1.51 7.63
C ALA A 25 8.69 2.16 7.15
N GLY A 26 9.09 1.90 5.90
CA GLY A 26 10.29 2.47 5.32
C GLY A 26 11.59 1.87 5.82
N LEU A 27 11.52 0.71 6.49
CA LEU A 27 12.68 -0.01 7.01
C LEU A 27 13.47 -0.68 5.88
N VAL A 28 12.78 -1.07 4.80
CA VAL A 28 13.41 -1.59 3.59
C VAL A 28 12.99 -0.79 2.36
N THR A 29 13.83 -0.77 1.33
CA THR A 29 13.56 -0.18 0.03
C THR A 29 14.00 -1.12 -1.09
N ILE A 30 13.45 -0.93 -2.29
CA ILE A 30 13.94 -1.57 -3.51
C ILE A 30 14.92 -0.60 -4.17
N ASP A 31 16.14 -1.05 -4.46
CA ASP A 31 17.15 -0.27 -5.15
C ASP A 31 16.99 -0.32 -6.69
N ALA A 32 17.96 0.20 -7.44
CA ALA A 32 17.89 0.25 -8.91
C ALA A 32 18.04 -1.12 -9.57
N ASP A 33 18.69 -2.05 -8.87
CA ASP A 33 18.99 -3.40 -9.32
C ASP A 33 17.95 -4.40 -8.80
N ASP A 34 16.77 -3.90 -8.43
CA ASP A 34 15.66 -4.64 -7.82
C ASP A 34 16.04 -5.41 -6.55
N ARG A 35 17.07 -4.96 -5.82
CA ARG A 35 17.48 -5.54 -4.54
C ARG A 35 16.71 -4.89 -3.41
N ILE A 36 16.28 -5.71 -2.46
CA ILE A 36 15.63 -5.24 -1.23
C ILE A 36 16.74 -4.97 -0.21
N LEU A 37 16.90 -3.72 0.18
CA LEU A 37 17.95 -3.27 1.10
C LEU A 37 17.35 -2.56 2.32
N PRO A 38 17.96 -2.68 3.51
CA PRO A 38 17.58 -1.89 4.67
C PRO A 38 17.87 -0.41 4.43
N THR A 39 17.09 0.47 5.05
CA THR A 39 17.30 1.92 5.02
C THR A 39 17.94 2.39 6.32
N THR A 40 18.38 3.64 6.38
CA THR A 40 18.82 4.26 7.65
C THR A 40 17.73 4.28 8.72
N GLN A 41 16.45 4.23 8.32
CA GLN A 41 15.32 4.14 9.26
C GLN A 41 15.31 2.80 10.00
N PHE A 42 15.82 1.74 9.39
CA PHE A 42 15.95 0.44 10.05
C PHE A 42 16.86 0.52 11.29
N ASP A 43 18.01 1.17 11.17
CA ASP A 43 18.96 1.31 12.28
C ASP A 43 18.36 2.16 13.42
N ILE A 44 17.66 3.25 13.07
CA ILE A 44 16.95 4.09 14.03
C ILE A 44 15.84 3.28 14.74
N TRP A 45 15.05 2.53 13.97
CA TRP A 45 13.98 1.69 14.49
C TRP A 45 14.50 0.66 15.50
N LEU A 46 15.67 0.07 15.26
CA LEU A 46 16.28 -0.90 16.17
C LEU A 46 16.63 -0.32 17.55
N MET A 47 16.88 0.98 17.66
CA MET A 47 17.22 1.66 18.92
C MET A 47 16.00 2.14 19.71
N GLN A 48 14.80 2.02 19.15
CA GLN A 48 13.57 2.49 19.80
C GLN A 48 13.03 1.51 20.87
N THR A 49 12.19 2.05 21.76
CA THR A 49 11.41 1.25 22.71
C THR A 49 10.49 0.27 21.97
N PRO A 50 10.11 -0.87 22.59
CA PRO A 50 9.16 -1.80 21.98
C PRO A 50 7.84 -1.15 21.54
N SER A 51 7.27 -0.24 22.33
CA SER A 51 6.05 0.50 21.97
C SER A 51 6.21 1.30 20.68
N ALA A 52 7.31 2.07 20.55
CA ALA A 52 7.60 2.86 19.35
C ALA A 52 7.90 1.99 18.13
N LYS A 53 8.65 0.88 18.31
CA LYS A 53 8.89 -0.12 17.26
C LYS A 53 7.58 -0.70 16.73
N TRP A 54 6.69 -1.08 17.63
CA TRP A 54 5.38 -1.62 17.28
C TRP A 54 4.52 -0.59 16.56
N GLN A 55 4.40 0.62 17.12
CA GLN A 55 3.58 1.70 16.54
C GLN A 55 4.03 2.10 15.14
N SER A 56 5.34 2.14 14.88
CA SER A 56 5.89 2.46 13.55
C SER A 56 5.60 1.40 12.48
N LEU A 57 5.31 0.15 12.87
CA LEU A 57 4.83 -0.90 11.96
C LEU A 57 3.30 -0.85 11.79
N VAL A 58 2.57 -0.67 12.89
CA VAL A 58 1.11 -0.72 12.91
C VAL A 58 0.47 0.51 12.27
N SER A 59 1.04 1.70 12.46
CA SER A 59 0.45 2.95 11.94
C SER A 59 0.39 2.98 10.40
N PRO A 60 1.49 2.67 9.67
CA PRO A 60 1.46 2.56 8.21
C PRO A 60 0.54 1.43 7.73
N TRP A 61 0.51 0.30 8.44
CA TRP A 61 -0.40 -0.80 8.14
C TRP A 61 -1.88 -0.39 8.26
N LEU A 62 -2.26 0.42 9.26
CA LEU A 62 -3.66 0.85 9.41
C LEU A 62 -4.15 1.64 8.20
N ILE A 63 -3.31 2.53 7.66
CA ILE A 63 -3.69 3.53 6.65
C ILE A 63 -3.33 3.16 5.20
N THR A 64 -2.56 2.07 4.99
CA THR A 64 -2.14 1.66 3.64
C THR A 64 -3.30 1.19 2.77
N SER A 65 -3.22 1.53 1.48
CA SER A 65 -4.08 0.99 0.42
C SER A 65 -3.68 -0.42 -0.01
N ARG A 66 -2.53 -0.93 0.45
CA ARG A 66 -1.97 -2.21 0.01
C ARG A 66 -2.56 -3.39 0.79
N LEU A 67 -2.78 -4.51 0.11
CA LEU A 67 -3.30 -5.76 0.70
C LEU A 67 -2.33 -6.92 0.49
N SER A 68 -1.57 -7.29 1.53
CA SER A 68 -0.58 -8.37 1.44
C SER A 68 -1.22 -9.74 1.12
N GLY A 69 -2.47 -9.96 1.53
CA GLY A 69 -3.21 -11.21 1.29
C GLY A 69 -3.52 -11.52 -0.19
N LEU A 70 -3.28 -10.58 -1.11
CA LEU A 70 -3.32 -10.84 -2.54
C LEU A 70 -2.11 -11.65 -3.04
N VAL A 71 -0.99 -11.61 -2.32
CA VAL A 71 0.21 -12.38 -2.69
C VAL A 71 -0.08 -13.86 -2.52
N GLY A 72 -0.04 -14.60 -3.63
CA GLY A 72 -0.28 -16.06 -3.63
C GLY A 72 -1.74 -16.49 -3.67
N LYS A 73 -2.68 -15.58 -3.99
CA LYS A 73 -4.09 -15.97 -4.25
C LYS A 73 -4.22 -16.59 -5.65
N ASP A 74 -4.68 -17.83 -5.73
CA ASP A 74 -4.74 -18.66 -6.96
C ASP A 74 -5.47 -18.02 -8.15
N GLU A 75 -6.48 -17.18 -7.90
CA GLU A 75 -7.26 -16.51 -8.96
C GLU A 75 -6.64 -15.20 -9.45
N SER A 76 -5.62 -14.68 -8.77
CA SER A 76 -4.95 -13.44 -9.16
C SER A 76 -3.71 -13.76 -10.00
N LYS A 77 -3.55 -13.09 -11.16
CA LYS A 77 -2.28 -13.07 -11.90
C LYS A 77 -1.15 -12.84 -10.91
N ASN A 78 -0.04 -13.60 -10.99
CA ASN A 78 1.11 -13.58 -10.08
C ASN A 78 1.39 -12.20 -9.44
N VAL A 79 0.71 -11.89 -8.33
CA VAL A 79 0.88 -10.62 -7.64
C VAL A 79 2.17 -10.70 -6.84
N ALA A 80 3.17 -9.94 -7.26
CA ALA A 80 4.45 -9.89 -6.57
C ALA A 80 4.33 -9.10 -5.25
N PRO A 81 4.95 -9.56 -4.15
CA PRO A 81 5.14 -8.73 -2.97
C PRO A 81 5.95 -7.48 -3.35
N LEU A 82 5.69 -6.38 -2.67
CA LEU A 82 6.24 -5.03 -2.90
C LEU A 82 5.86 -4.40 -4.24
N GLY A 83 5.05 -5.09 -5.05
CA GLY A 83 4.60 -4.61 -6.36
C GLY A 83 3.43 -3.62 -6.27
N PRO A 84 3.19 -2.79 -7.30
CA PRO A 84 2.09 -1.82 -7.34
C PRO A 84 0.70 -2.48 -7.44
N GLU A 85 0.63 -3.76 -7.80
CA GLU A 85 -0.64 -4.50 -7.99
C GLU A 85 -1.41 -4.77 -6.69
N LEU A 86 -0.78 -4.51 -5.53
CA LEU A 86 -1.36 -4.74 -4.21
C LEU A 86 -2.34 -3.65 -3.77
N ASP A 87 -2.38 -2.50 -4.46
CA ASP A 87 -3.19 -1.37 -4.05
C ASP A 87 -4.69 -1.56 -4.30
N ARG A 88 -5.49 -1.28 -3.27
CA ARG A 88 -6.95 -1.29 -3.27
C ARG A 88 -7.45 -0.08 -2.48
N VAL A 89 -8.20 0.78 -3.17
CA VAL A 89 -8.69 2.06 -2.62
C VAL A 89 -9.44 1.89 -1.29
N SER A 90 -10.22 0.83 -1.13
CA SER A 90 -11.03 0.59 0.07
C SER A 90 -10.31 -0.15 1.19
N ALA A 91 -9.04 -0.53 1.03
CA ALA A 91 -8.33 -1.37 2.02
C ALA A 91 -8.26 -0.71 3.41
N ALA A 92 -7.80 0.54 3.48
CA ALA A 92 -7.66 1.27 4.73
C ALA A 92 -9.01 1.48 5.45
N SER A 93 -10.07 1.81 4.71
CA SER A 93 -11.39 2.04 5.30
C SER A 93 -12.03 0.75 5.79
N ILE A 94 -11.89 -0.36 5.05
CA ILE A 94 -12.35 -1.69 5.49
C ILE A 94 -11.58 -2.16 6.71
N ARG A 95 -10.26 -1.91 6.77
CA ARG A 95 -9.42 -2.25 7.92
C ARG A 95 -9.87 -1.52 9.18
N LYS A 96 -10.02 -0.19 9.10
CA LYS A 96 -10.56 0.64 10.20
C LYS A 96 -11.96 0.19 10.63
N LEU A 97 -12.83 -0.13 9.68
CA LEU A 97 -14.18 -0.64 9.98
C LEU A 97 -14.11 -1.97 10.74
N THR A 98 -13.29 -2.91 10.29
CA THR A 98 -13.15 -4.23 10.92
C THR A 98 -12.70 -4.10 12.38
N LEU A 99 -11.67 -3.30 12.64
CA LEU A 99 -11.16 -3.07 13.99
C LEU A 99 -12.17 -2.34 14.89
N ARG A 100 -12.91 -1.37 14.34
CA ARG A 100 -13.98 -0.69 15.07
C ARG A 100 -15.08 -1.66 15.48
N LEU A 101 -15.53 -2.54 14.58
CA LEU A 101 -16.56 -3.53 14.89
C LEU A 101 -16.10 -4.56 15.92
N LEU A 102 -14.83 -4.95 15.90
CA LEU A 102 -14.26 -5.79 16.97
C LEU A 102 -14.24 -5.06 18.32
N ASN A 103 -13.90 -3.78 18.33
CA ASN A 103 -13.89 -2.97 19.55
C ASN A 103 -15.31 -2.75 20.13
N GLU A 104 -16.32 -2.68 19.27
CA GLU A 104 -17.74 -2.59 19.68
C GLU A 104 -18.30 -3.95 20.18
N SER A 105 -17.62 -5.07 19.91
CA SER A 105 -18.04 -6.41 20.32
C SER A 105 -17.69 -6.68 21.79
N THR A 106 -18.65 -6.48 22.70
CA THR A 106 -18.47 -6.64 24.16
C THR A 106 -18.60 -8.08 24.67
N SER A 107 -19.09 -9.01 23.85
CA SER A 107 -19.43 -10.39 24.26
C SER A 107 -18.37 -11.44 23.90
N GLY A 108 -17.13 -11.01 23.66
CA GLY A 108 -16.03 -11.88 23.24
C GLY A 108 -15.84 -11.92 21.72
N ALA A 109 -15.17 -12.97 21.23
CA ALA A 109 -14.80 -13.12 19.82
C ALA A 109 -16.04 -13.35 18.94
N PRO A 110 -16.36 -12.45 17.99
CA PRO A 110 -17.53 -12.63 17.13
C PRO A 110 -17.30 -13.72 16.09
N GLU A 111 -18.35 -14.46 15.76
CA GLU A 111 -18.30 -15.36 14.60
C GLU A 111 -18.04 -14.57 13.31
N PHE A 112 -17.17 -15.10 12.46
CA PHE A 112 -16.78 -14.43 11.22
C PHE A 112 -17.97 -14.07 10.32
N LYS A 113 -18.97 -14.96 10.22
CA LYS A 113 -20.19 -14.71 9.41
C LYS A 113 -20.97 -13.51 9.93
N SER A 114 -21.13 -13.39 11.24
CA SER A 114 -21.83 -12.28 11.89
C SER A 114 -21.08 -10.97 11.73
N LEU A 115 -19.75 -10.99 11.90
CA LEU A 115 -18.89 -9.83 11.67
C LEU A 115 -18.96 -9.36 10.20
N ALA A 116 -18.90 -10.29 9.24
CA ALA A 116 -18.99 -9.98 7.82
C ALA A 116 -20.35 -9.38 7.44
N ALA A 117 -21.45 -9.93 7.97
CA ALA A 117 -22.79 -9.38 7.78
C ALA A 117 -22.90 -7.95 8.34
N LEU A 118 -22.35 -7.70 9.54
CA LEU A 118 -22.36 -6.38 10.17
C LEU A 118 -21.48 -5.38 9.40
N ALA A 119 -20.29 -5.79 8.94
CA ALA A 119 -19.44 -4.97 8.10
C ALA A 119 -20.14 -4.60 6.78
N GLN A 120 -20.83 -5.56 6.18
CA GLN A 120 -21.61 -5.36 4.96
C GLN A 120 -22.78 -4.38 5.17
N TRP A 121 -23.41 -4.41 6.35
CA TRP A 121 -24.44 -3.47 6.75
C TRP A 121 -23.91 -2.03 6.89
N HIS A 122 -22.71 -1.86 7.45
CA HIS A 122 -22.08 -0.54 7.61
C HIS A 122 -21.54 0.06 6.30
N MET A 123 -21.24 -0.77 5.29
CA MET A 123 -20.84 -0.31 3.95
C MET A 123 -21.76 -0.92 2.89
N PRO A 124 -23.01 -0.43 2.78
CA PRO A 124 -23.93 -0.93 1.77
C PRO A 124 -23.36 -0.66 0.37
N ALA A 125 -23.41 -1.69 -0.46
CA ALA A 125 -22.93 -1.68 -1.84
C ALA A 125 -23.52 -0.52 -2.66
N LYS A 126 -22.67 0.38 -3.18
CA LYS A 126 -23.11 1.39 -4.16
C LYS A 126 -23.07 0.89 -5.61
N ARG A 127 -22.14 -0.03 -5.96
CA ARG A 127 -21.96 -0.61 -7.33
C ARG A 127 -21.29 -2.00 -7.39
N SER A 128 -20.53 -2.40 -6.38
CA SER A 128 -19.89 -3.74 -6.25
C SER A 128 -20.64 -4.55 -5.20
N ASN A 129 -20.50 -5.89 -5.16
CA ASN A 129 -21.10 -6.83 -4.20
C ASN A 129 -20.68 -6.61 -2.72
N GLY A 130 -20.49 -5.36 -2.30
CA GLY A 130 -20.14 -4.97 -0.94
C GLY A 130 -18.65 -5.10 -0.64
N ILE A 131 -18.34 -5.43 0.60
CA ILE A 131 -16.98 -5.70 1.08
C ILE A 131 -16.60 -7.13 0.68
N PRO A 132 -15.52 -7.34 -0.09
CA PRO A 132 -15.02 -8.69 -0.32
C PRO A 132 -14.66 -9.37 0.99
N THR A 133 -15.23 -10.55 1.23
CA THR A 133 -15.05 -11.33 2.47
C THR A 133 -13.59 -11.58 2.80
N ASP A 134 -12.75 -11.80 1.79
CA ASP A 134 -11.31 -12.00 1.92
C ASP A 134 -10.62 -10.80 2.60
N TYR A 135 -11.06 -9.57 2.36
CA TYR A 135 -10.40 -8.38 2.94
C TYR A 135 -10.60 -8.32 4.45
N LEU A 136 -11.77 -8.78 4.93
CA LEU A 136 -12.04 -8.93 6.35
C LEU A 136 -11.16 -10.04 6.93
N GLN A 137 -11.07 -11.21 6.28
CA GLN A 137 -10.23 -12.31 6.75
C GLN A 137 -8.76 -11.93 6.82
N TRP A 138 -8.24 -11.27 5.79
CA TRP A 138 -6.85 -10.79 5.78
C TRP A 138 -6.63 -9.75 6.86
N THR A 139 -7.54 -8.80 7.03
CA THR A 139 -7.44 -7.80 8.11
C THR A 139 -7.38 -8.45 9.48
N LEU A 140 -8.25 -9.42 9.76
CA LEU A 140 -8.28 -10.14 11.05
C LEU A 140 -6.96 -10.89 11.30
N ARG A 141 -6.46 -11.61 10.29
CA ARG A 141 -5.20 -12.35 10.38
C ARG A 141 -4.00 -11.41 10.56
N GLU A 142 -3.92 -10.33 9.79
CA GLU A 142 -2.85 -9.33 9.89
C GLU A 142 -2.89 -8.60 11.24
N ALA A 143 -4.09 -8.30 11.76
CA ALA A 143 -4.26 -7.72 13.10
C ALA A 143 -3.77 -8.66 14.21
N GLU A 144 -3.98 -9.96 14.06
CA GLU A 144 -3.49 -10.98 15.00
C GLU A 144 -1.96 -11.14 14.92
N TRP A 145 -1.37 -11.12 13.71
CA TRP A 145 0.09 -11.10 13.55
C TRP A 145 0.75 -9.86 14.16
N LEU A 146 0.06 -8.71 14.13
CA LEU A 146 0.51 -7.48 14.78
C LEU A 146 0.19 -7.45 16.29
N GLY A 147 -0.55 -8.40 16.84
CA GLY A 147 -0.97 -8.37 18.25
C GLY A 147 -2.01 -7.29 18.60
N ILE A 148 -2.64 -6.67 17.58
CA ILE A 148 -3.80 -5.78 17.76
C ILE A 148 -5.01 -6.57 18.24
N THR A 149 -5.09 -7.83 17.82
CA THR A 149 -6.06 -8.81 18.29
C THR A 149 -5.33 -10.07 18.77
N GLY A 150 -5.98 -10.87 19.60
CA GLY A 150 -5.54 -12.22 19.95
C GLY A 150 -6.75 -13.11 20.25
N GLN A 151 -6.75 -14.34 19.70
CA GLN A 151 -7.88 -15.27 19.87
C GLN A 151 -9.22 -14.66 19.40
N GLY A 152 -9.19 -13.82 18.36
CA GLY A 152 -10.37 -13.17 17.79
C GLY A 152 -10.95 -11.98 18.58
N VAL A 153 -10.29 -11.52 19.65
CA VAL A 153 -10.70 -10.34 20.44
C VAL A 153 -9.66 -9.23 20.30
N ILE A 154 -10.09 -7.96 20.35
CA ILE A 154 -9.18 -6.82 20.36
C ILE A 154 -8.35 -6.80 21.66
N SER A 155 -7.04 -6.61 21.53
CA SER A 155 -6.12 -6.55 22.67
C SER A 155 -6.19 -5.17 23.34
N LYS A 156 -5.72 -5.06 24.59
CA LYS A 156 -5.60 -3.75 25.27
C LYS A 156 -4.73 -2.77 24.47
N TYR A 157 -3.68 -3.26 23.81
CA TYR A 157 -2.81 -2.47 22.92
C TYR A 157 -3.55 -1.98 21.67
N GLY A 158 -4.41 -2.82 21.09
CA GLY A 158 -5.25 -2.45 19.95
C GLY A 158 -6.26 -1.36 20.32
N ILE A 159 -6.91 -1.47 21.48
CA ILE A 159 -7.83 -0.44 22.00
C ILE A 159 -7.08 0.87 22.23
N GLU A 160 -5.96 0.81 22.94
CA GLU A 160 -5.12 1.98 23.24
C GLU A 160 -4.63 2.68 21.96
N PHE A 161 -4.13 1.91 20.99
CA PHE A 161 -3.70 2.42 19.69
C PHE A 161 -4.83 3.12 18.91
N LEU A 162 -6.02 2.50 18.84
CA LEU A 162 -7.17 3.10 18.15
C LEU A 162 -7.69 4.36 18.85
N SER A 163 -7.49 4.47 20.16
CA SER A 163 -7.82 5.67 20.94
C SER A 163 -6.76 6.78 20.86
N GLY A 164 -5.57 6.50 20.30
CA GLY A 164 -4.45 7.42 20.25
C GLY A 164 -3.70 7.56 21.59
N GLY A 165 -3.67 6.50 22.40
CA GLY A 165 -2.90 6.43 23.65
C GLY A 165 -1.37 6.35 23.44
N ASP A 166 -0.62 6.31 24.55
CA ASP A 166 0.85 6.36 24.55
C ASP A 166 1.53 4.98 24.40
N LEU A 167 0.79 3.88 24.58
CA LEU A 167 1.24 2.49 24.36
C LEU A 167 2.33 2.04 25.34
N GLU A 168 2.47 2.70 26.49
CA GLU A 168 3.49 2.34 27.50
C GLU A 168 3.29 0.92 28.05
N SER A 169 2.04 0.44 28.07
CA SER A 169 1.71 -0.93 28.50
C SER A 169 2.47 -2.02 27.73
N ILE A 170 2.83 -1.77 26.47
CA ILE A 170 3.64 -2.69 25.65
C ILE A 170 5.04 -2.87 26.24
N ASN A 171 5.63 -1.80 26.76
CA ASN A 171 6.99 -1.84 27.32
C ASN A 171 7.05 -2.66 28.61
N GLU A 172 5.97 -2.67 29.38
CA GLU A 172 5.87 -3.39 30.66
C GLU A 172 5.57 -4.89 30.50
N ASP A 173 4.71 -5.24 29.53
CA ASP A 173 4.27 -6.63 29.35
C ASP A 173 5.25 -7.52 28.59
N LEU A 174 6.21 -6.93 27.87
CA LEU A 174 7.23 -7.69 27.16
C LEU A 174 8.31 -8.20 28.13
N PRO A 175 8.80 -9.44 27.96
CA PRO A 175 9.88 -9.96 28.78
C PRO A 175 11.14 -9.11 28.61
N LYS A 176 11.82 -8.84 29.72
CA LYS A 176 13.08 -8.10 29.71
C LYS A 176 14.11 -8.80 28.83
N PRO A 177 14.81 -8.08 27.95
CA PRO A 177 15.91 -8.64 27.19
C PRO A 177 16.99 -9.24 28.11
N VAL A 178 17.62 -10.30 27.64
CA VAL A 178 18.73 -10.97 28.33
C VAL A 178 20.05 -10.67 27.60
N ASP A 179 21.09 -10.45 28.39
CA ASP A 179 22.43 -10.10 27.97
C ASP A 179 23.37 -11.33 27.81
N HIS A 180 22.82 -12.55 27.86
CA HIS A 180 23.63 -13.75 27.92
C HIS A 180 23.02 -14.97 27.24
N ILE A 181 23.89 -15.91 26.90
CA ILE A 181 23.55 -17.23 26.37
C ILE A 181 24.16 -18.36 27.22
N LEU A 182 23.70 -19.59 26.99
CA LEU A 182 24.24 -20.80 27.60
C LEU A 182 24.80 -21.69 26.49
N ILE A 183 26.12 -21.74 26.33
CA ILE A 183 26.78 -22.59 25.34
C ILE A 183 26.88 -24.02 25.86
N GLN A 184 26.51 -24.98 25.00
CA GLN A 184 26.51 -26.41 25.26
C GLN A 184 27.60 -27.13 24.45
N SER A 185 27.95 -28.35 24.85
CA SER A 185 29.06 -29.13 24.30
C SER A 185 28.89 -29.60 22.85
N ASP A 186 27.67 -29.55 22.31
CA ASP A 186 27.30 -30.01 20.96
C ASP A 186 27.25 -28.87 19.93
N HIS A 187 28.00 -27.80 20.19
CA HIS A 187 28.03 -26.56 19.40
C HIS A 187 26.68 -25.84 19.33
N THR A 188 25.83 -26.01 20.34
CA THR A 188 24.60 -25.23 20.47
C THR A 188 24.73 -24.17 21.56
N ALA A 189 23.93 -23.11 21.46
CA ALA A 189 23.74 -22.12 22.50
C ALA A 189 22.25 -21.86 22.72
N ILE A 190 21.87 -21.73 23.98
CA ILE A 190 20.49 -21.44 24.37
C ILE A 190 20.41 -20.00 24.85
N ALA A 191 19.52 -19.22 24.25
CA ALA A 191 19.09 -17.93 24.76
C ALA A 191 17.79 -18.11 25.59
N PRO A 192 17.81 -17.85 26.90
CA PRO A 192 16.67 -18.10 27.79
C PRO A 192 15.52 -17.08 27.63
N GLY A 193 15.72 -16.05 26.84
CA GLY A 193 14.75 -14.99 26.56
C GLY A 193 15.15 -14.20 25.32
N PRO A 194 14.41 -13.12 24.97
CA PRO A 194 14.81 -12.25 23.87
C PRO A 194 16.18 -11.64 24.18
N LEU A 195 17.13 -11.78 23.27
CA LEU A 195 18.47 -11.24 23.48
C LEU A 195 18.47 -9.71 23.33
N GLU A 196 19.35 -9.05 24.05
CA GLU A 196 19.70 -7.67 23.75
C GLU A 196 20.17 -7.55 22.29
N HIS A 197 19.86 -6.41 21.69
CA HIS A 197 19.98 -6.22 20.25
C HIS A 197 21.39 -6.48 19.71
N GLU A 198 22.41 -5.93 20.40
CA GLU A 198 23.81 -6.09 20.02
C GLU A 198 24.22 -7.57 19.99
N ILE A 199 23.78 -8.34 20.97
CA ILE A 199 24.09 -9.77 21.10
C ILE A 199 23.35 -10.58 20.02
N ALA A 200 22.09 -10.24 19.78
CA ALA A 200 21.27 -10.87 18.75
C ALA A 200 21.87 -10.69 17.34
N GLN A 201 22.38 -9.49 17.03
CA GLN A 201 23.04 -9.21 15.74
C GLN A 201 24.30 -10.05 15.54
N GLU A 202 25.18 -10.09 16.55
CA GLU A 202 26.41 -10.90 16.49
C GLU A 202 26.09 -12.39 16.35
N LEU A 203 25.10 -12.90 17.11
CA LEU A 203 24.68 -14.30 16.99
C LEU A 203 24.02 -14.62 15.65
N ALA A 204 23.28 -13.70 15.04
CA ALA A 204 22.71 -13.89 13.71
C ALA A 204 23.81 -14.07 12.64
N ILE A 205 24.96 -13.43 12.82
CA ILE A 205 26.13 -13.62 11.97
C ILE A 205 26.81 -14.96 12.30
N LEU A 206 27.03 -15.28 13.58
CA LEU A 206 27.89 -16.37 14.02
C LEU A 206 27.21 -17.74 14.13
N ALA A 207 25.88 -17.79 14.18
CA ALA A 207 25.11 -19.02 14.39
C ALA A 207 23.83 -19.05 13.54
N GLU A 208 23.19 -20.21 13.45
CA GLU A 208 21.86 -20.37 12.86
C GLU A 208 20.85 -20.78 13.92
N ILE A 209 19.60 -20.36 13.74
CA ILE A 209 18.54 -20.72 14.67
C ILE A 209 18.02 -22.11 14.30
N GLU A 210 18.23 -23.07 15.20
CA GLU A 210 17.76 -24.45 15.06
C GLU A 210 16.32 -24.61 15.57
N SER A 211 15.99 -23.95 16.69
CA SER A 211 14.65 -23.98 17.26
C SER A 211 14.26 -22.63 17.86
N ARG A 212 12.99 -22.25 17.64
CA ARG A 212 12.35 -21.04 18.15
C ARG A 212 11.25 -21.46 19.13
N GLY A 213 11.62 -21.72 20.38
CA GLY A 213 10.68 -22.06 21.46
C GLY A 213 10.70 -21.01 22.57
N GLY A 214 10.29 -21.41 23.79
CA GLY A 214 10.45 -20.56 24.98
C GLY A 214 11.91 -20.18 25.27
N ALA A 215 12.86 -20.94 24.73
CA ALA A 215 14.26 -20.58 24.60
C ALA A 215 14.67 -20.72 23.13
N THR A 216 15.45 -19.77 22.61
CA THR A 216 15.95 -19.86 21.23
C THR A 216 17.25 -20.66 21.23
N VAL A 217 17.30 -21.70 20.40
CA VAL A 217 18.48 -22.56 20.26
C VAL A 217 19.22 -22.16 19.00
N TYR A 218 20.48 -21.76 19.18
CA TYR A 218 21.42 -21.41 18.13
C TYR A 218 22.40 -22.55 17.92
N ARG A 219 22.77 -22.83 16.67
CA ARG A 219 23.78 -23.82 16.30
C ARG A 219 24.96 -23.13 15.63
N PHE A 220 26.16 -23.41 16.14
CA PHE A 220 27.42 -23.05 15.50
C PHE A 220 27.87 -24.18 14.58
N SER A 221 28.30 -23.84 13.38
CA SER A 221 28.90 -24.78 12.43
C SER A 221 30.07 -24.13 11.71
N GLU A 222 30.86 -24.92 10.98
CA GLU A 222 31.93 -24.39 10.13
C GLU A 222 31.42 -23.30 9.18
N ALA A 223 30.22 -23.47 8.61
CA ALA A 223 29.60 -22.50 7.71
C ALA A 223 29.25 -21.17 8.41
N THR A 224 28.72 -21.22 9.64
CA THR A 224 28.32 -20.01 10.38
C THR A 224 29.53 -19.26 10.93
N ILE A 225 30.56 -19.98 11.38
CA ILE A 225 31.83 -19.37 11.79
C ILE A 225 32.52 -18.72 10.58
N ARG A 226 32.58 -19.40 9.44
CA ARG A 226 33.11 -18.83 8.19
C ARG A 226 32.35 -17.56 7.80
N ARG A 227 31.02 -17.56 7.91
CA ARG A 227 30.19 -16.38 7.66
C ARG A 227 30.59 -15.21 8.58
N GLY A 228 30.89 -15.46 9.85
CA GLY A 228 31.44 -14.44 10.75
C GLY A 228 32.76 -13.85 10.28
N LEU A 229 33.69 -14.70 9.83
CA LEU A 229 34.98 -14.26 9.30
C LEU A 229 34.82 -13.48 7.99
N ASP A 230 33.88 -13.88 7.12
CA ASP A 230 33.53 -13.17 5.88
C ASP A 230 32.95 -11.76 6.16
N HIS A 231 32.34 -11.55 7.34
CA HIS A 231 31.89 -10.25 7.83
C HIS A 231 33.01 -9.44 8.54
N GLY A 232 34.27 -9.85 8.39
CA GLY A 232 35.44 -9.13 8.90
C GLY A 232 35.81 -9.41 10.34
N ARG A 233 35.18 -10.39 11.01
CA ARG A 233 35.55 -10.80 12.36
C ARG A 233 36.79 -11.67 12.36
N THR A 234 37.59 -11.60 13.42
CA THR A 234 38.71 -12.53 13.63
C THR A 234 38.29 -13.69 14.53
N GLY A 235 38.99 -14.82 14.43
CA GLY A 235 38.74 -15.97 15.31
C GLY A 235 38.90 -15.62 16.80
N ASP A 236 39.79 -14.68 17.13
CA ASP A 236 40.00 -14.22 18.51
C ASP A 236 38.86 -13.30 18.98
N GLU A 237 38.36 -12.41 18.13
CA GLU A 237 37.17 -11.60 18.43
C GLU A 237 35.93 -12.46 18.65
N ILE A 238 35.72 -13.49 17.83
CA ILE A 238 34.59 -14.43 17.99
C ILE A 238 34.70 -15.14 19.34
N LYS A 239 35.89 -15.64 19.70
CA LYS A 239 36.13 -16.28 21.00
C LYS A 239 35.90 -15.30 22.16
N ALA A 240 36.39 -14.07 22.05
CA ALA A 240 36.24 -13.05 23.08
C ALA A 240 34.76 -12.67 23.29
N PHE A 241 34.02 -12.47 22.21
CA PHE A 241 32.58 -12.20 22.24
C PHE A 241 31.81 -13.33 22.94
N LEU A 242 31.97 -14.56 22.48
CA LEU A 242 31.25 -15.71 23.03
C LEU A 242 31.62 -15.97 24.51
N LYS A 243 32.88 -15.72 24.92
CA LYS A 243 33.30 -15.80 26.33
C LYS A 243 32.67 -14.70 27.20
N LYS A 244 32.49 -13.49 26.65
CA LYS A 244 31.84 -12.38 27.35
C LYS A 244 30.34 -12.63 27.54
N THR A 245 29.68 -13.15 26.50
CA THR A 245 28.22 -13.31 26.46
C THR A 245 27.74 -14.62 27.08
N SER A 246 28.56 -15.67 27.12
CA SER A 246 28.16 -16.96 27.69
C SER A 246 28.23 -16.94 29.21
N LYS A 247 27.17 -17.40 29.88
CA LYS A 247 27.21 -17.69 31.34
C LYS A 247 27.88 -19.02 31.65
N THR A 248 27.95 -19.94 30.70
CA THR A 248 28.68 -21.20 30.83
C THR A 248 30.09 -21.07 30.24
N PRO A 249 31.09 -21.78 30.76
CA PRO A 249 32.41 -21.85 30.14
C PRO A 249 32.31 -22.34 28.69
N MET A 250 33.13 -21.76 27.81
CA MET A 250 33.20 -22.19 26.42
C MET A 250 33.67 -23.65 26.33
N PRO A 251 32.91 -24.55 25.68
CA PRO A 251 33.36 -25.91 25.45
C PRO A 251 34.57 -25.96 24.52
N GLN A 252 35.54 -26.82 24.85
CA GLN A 252 36.75 -27.02 24.07
C GLN A 252 36.48 -27.39 22.58
N PRO A 253 35.46 -28.21 22.23
CA PRO A 253 35.12 -28.48 20.82
C PRO A 253 34.82 -27.22 20.00
N LEU A 254 34.09 -26.25 20.58
CA LEU A 254 33.75 -25.01 19.89
C LEU A 254 34.98 -24.10 19.73
N GLU A 255 35.87 -24.05 20.73
CA GLU A 255 37.14 -23.31 20.60
C GLU A 255 38.00 -23.85 19.46
N TYR A 256 38.08 -25.18 19.32
CA TYR A 256 38.81 -25.80 18.22
C TYR A 256 38.17 -25.54 16.86
N LEU A 257 36.85 -25.64 16.76
CA LEU A 257 36.13 -25.32 15.53
C LEU A 257 36.45 -23.90 15.05
N ILE A 258 36.38 -22.92 15.96
CA ILE A 258 36.69 -21.52 15.62
C ILE A 258 38.15 -21.37 15.17
N ALA A 259 39.09 -21.98 15.89
CA ALA A 259 40.51 -21.89 15.55
C ALA A 259 40.84 -22.53 14.19
N ASP A 260 40.26 -23.69 13.88
CA ASP A 260 40.50 -24.39 12.61
C ASP A 260 39.95 -23.60 11.41
N VAL A 261 38.72 -23.11 11.52
CA VAL A 261 38.10 -22.30 10.46
C VAL A 261 38.84 -20.98 10.27
N ALA A 262 39.23 -20.30 11.35
CA ALA A 262 40.03 -19.08 11.28
C ALA A 262 41.40 -19.31 10.61
N LYS A 263 42.05 -20.45 10.84
CA LYS A 263 43.33 -20.80 10.19
C LYS A 263 43.17 -21.09 8.69
N LYS A 264 42.02 -21.60 8.26
CA LYS A 264 41.71 -21.89 6.85
C LYS A 264 41.26 -20.62 6.09
N HIS A 265 40.56 -19.72 6.77
CA HIS A 265 40.05 -18.46 6.20
C HIS A 265 41.18 -17.53 5.75
N GLY A 266 41.00 -16.84 4.62
CA GLY A 266 41.96 -15.87 4.08
C GLY A 266 43.23 -16.45 3.44
N LYS A 267 43.41 -17.78 3.40
CA LYS A 267 44.49 -18.45 2.63
C LYS A 267 44.29 -18.32 1.13
N LEU A 268 43.04 -18.48 0.66
CA LEU A 268 42.66 -18.18 -0.70
C LEU A 268 42.15 -16.74 -0.73
N ARG A 269 42.69 -15.91 -1.63
CA ARG A 269 42.30 -14.50 -1.76
C ARG A 269 41.79 -14.24 -3.16
N VAL A 270 40.54 -13.82 -3.25
CA VAL A 270 39.93 -13.35 -4.49
C VAL A 270 39.84 -11.83 -4.39
N GLY A 271 40.52 -11.13 -5.29
CA GLY A 271 40.47 -9.67 -5.40
C GLY A 271 39.72 -9.27 -6.66
N ASN A 272 38.92 -8.22 -6.58
CA ASN A 272 38.41 -7.56 -7.77
C ASN A 272 39.44 -6.54 -8.27
N THR A 273 39.69 -6.51 -9.57
CA THR A 273 40.54 -5.50 -10.21
C THR A 273 39.81 -4.97 -11.44
N SER A 274 39.88 -3.66 -11.64
CA SER A 274 39.24 -2.99 -12.78
C SER A 274 39.91 -3.33 -14.11
N ALA A 275 41.23 -3.54 -14.10
CA ALA A 275 41.99 -3.98 -15.25
C ALA A 275 43.25 -4.74 -14.83
N PHE A 276 43.58 -5.78 -15.59
CA PHE A 276 44.86 -6.46 -15.52
C PHE A 276 45.68 -6.12 -16.77
N ILE A 277 46.99 -6.16 -16.64
CA ILE A 277 47.95 -6.02 -17.73
C ILE A 277 48.76 -7.30 -17.76
N ARG A 278 48.63 -8.05 -18.85
CA ARG A 278 49.40 -9.27 -19.11
C ARG A 278 50.45 -8.97 -20.18
N CYS A 279 51.68 -9.42 -19.96
CA CYS A 279 52.74 -9.37 -20.95
C CYS A 279 53.57 -10.64 -20.87
N GLU A 280 53.80 -11.30 -22.01
CA GLU A 280 54.64 -12.51 -22.10
C GLU A 280 56.12 -12.21 -21.82
N ASP A 281 56.54 -10.94 -21.94
CA ASP A 281 57.88 -10.49 -21.60
C ASP A 281 57.92 -9.89 -20.18
N ALA A 282 58.54 -10.62 -19.25
CA ALA A 282 58.75 -10.18 -17.86
C ALA A 282 59.68 -8.96 -17.75
N ALA A 283 60.57 -8.72 -18.72
CA ALA A 283 61.45 -7.55 -18.73
C ALA A 283 60.64 -6.26 -18.96
N LEU A 284 59.62 -6.32 -19.83
CA LEU A 284 58.72 -5.19 -20.06
C LEU A 284 57.87 -4.88 -18.82
N ILE A 285 57.43 -5.91 -18.08
CA ILE A 285 56.72 -5.72 -16.80
C ILE A 285 57.62 -5.03 -15.77
N ALA A 286 58.88 -5.44 -15.66
CA ALA A 286 59.85 -4.79 -14.78
C ALA A 286 60.12 -3.33 -15.19
N GLN A 287 60.20 -3.06 -16.50
CA GLN A 287 60.33 -1.70 -17.03
C GLN A 287 59.12 -0.84 -16.64
N ILE A 288 57.90 -1.33 -16.87
CA ILE A 288 56.65 -0.65 -16.50
C ILE A 288 56.59 -0.36 -14.99
N MET A 289 56.98 -1.32 -14.14
CA MET A 289 57.01 -1.14 -12.67
C MET A 289 58.06 -0.14 -12.21
N SER A 290 59.15 0.05 -12.97
CA SER A 290 60.21 1.01 -12.65
C SER A 290 59.95 2.43 -13.18
N ASP A 291 58.99 2.58 -14.10
CA ASP A 291 58.68 3.85 -14.74
C ASP A 291 57.79 4.72 -13.85
N LYS A 292 58.41 5.66 -13.13
CA LYS A 292 57.72 6.60 -12.22
C LYS A 292 56.60 7.41 -12.88
N ARG A 293 56.61 7.54 -14.21
CA ARG A 293 55.55 8.24 -14.95
C ARG A 293 54.21 7.49 -14.88
N LEU A 294 54.26 6.18 -14.65
CA LEU A 294 53.10 5.29 -14.52
C LEU A 294 52.63 5.11 -13.07
N ASP A 295 53.23 5.80 -12.09
CA ASP A 295 52.79 5.75 -10.68
C ASP A 295 51.30 6.12 -10.53
N ILE A 296 50.77 6.94 -11.45
CA ILE A 296 49.35 7.29 -11.51
C ILE A 296 48.44 6.06 -11.63
N LEU A 297 48.88 4.97 -12.27
CA LEU A 297 48.11 3.74 -12.42
C LEU A 297 48.02 2.90 -11.14
N SER A 298 48.87 3.20 -10.13
CA SER A 298 48.96 2.44 -8.87
C SER A 298 49.09 0.93 -9.11
N LEU A 299 50.05 0.55 -9.96
CA LEU A 299 50.26 -0.81 -10.40
C LEU A 299 50.69 -1.72 -9.25
N ARG A 300 50.10 -2.91 -9.19
CA ARG A 300 50.50 -3.98 -8.28
C ARG A 300 50.81 -5.24 -9.05
N GLN A 301 51.97 -5.82 -8.82
CA GLN A 301 52.36 -7.09 -9.40
C GLN A 301 51.73 -8.26 -8.62
N ILE A 302 51.07 -9.18 -9.33
CA ILE A 302 50.47 -10.40 -8.75
C ILE A 302 51.12 -11.68 -9.27
N ALA A 303 51.79 -11.61 -10.43
CA ALA A 303 52.62 -12.66 -10.99
C ALA A 303 53.76 -12.01 -11.82
N PRO A 304 54.82 -12.74 -12.22
CA PRO A 304 55.91 -12.19 -13.03
C PRO A 304 55.44 -11.49 -14.31
N GLU A 305 54.38 -11.99 -14.94
CA GLU A 305 53.83 -11.53 -16.22
C GLU A 305 52.53 -10.72 -16.09
N VAL A 306 52.04 -10.49 -14.86
CA VAL A 306 50.71 -9.91 -14.63
C VAL A 306 50.74 -8.80 -13.58
N LEU A 307 50.29 -7.62 -14.01
CA LEU A 307 50.01 -6.46 -13.17
C LEU A 307 48.50 -6.25 -13.07
N ILE A 308 48.07 -5.63 -11.98
CA ILE A 308 46.70 -5.16 -11.79
C ILE A 308 46.68 -3.68 -11.44
N CYS A 309 45.63 -2.97 -11.87
CA CYS A 309 45.36 -1.59 -11.49
C CYS A 309 43.87 -1.36 -11.14
N GLN A 310 43.59 -0.21 -10.53
CA GLN A 310 42.23 0.18 -10.15
C GLN A 310 41.51 1.02 -11.22
N HIS A 311 42.25 1.47 -12.24
CA HIS A 311 41.70 2.16 -13.41
C HIS A 311 40.95 1.17 -14.29
N ASP A 312 39.91 1.63 -14.98
CA ASP A 312 39.28 0.81 -16.00
C ASP A 312 40.26 0.51 -17.14
N ALA A 313 40.00 -0.57 -17.88
CA ALA A 313 40.89 -1.02 -18.94
C ALA A 313 41.10 0.06 -20.03
N GLY A 314 40.11 0.91 -20.29
CA GLY A 314 40.19 2.00 -21.24
C GLY A 314 41.18 3.08 -20.79
N ASP A 315 41.03 3.56 -19.57
CA ASP A 315 41.91 4.55 -18.96
C ASP A 315 43.34 4.03 -18.82
N ALA A 316 43.51 2.78 -18.37
CA ALA A 316 44.82 2.13 -18.29
C ALA A 316 45.50 2.05 -19.67
N MET A 317 44.77 1.66 -20.71
CA MET A 317 45.27 1.65 -22.09
C MET A 317 45.68 3.05 -22.57
N ASN A 318 44.88 4.08 -22.28
CA ASN A 318 45.16 5.46 -22.69
C ASN A 318 46.42 6.01 -22.03
N ILE A 319 46.57 5.77 -20.72
CA ILE A 319 47.75 6.20 -19.96
C ILE A 319 49.00 5.49 -20.49
N LEU A 320 48.97 4.16 -20.67
CA LEU A 320 50.09 3.40 -21.24
C LEU A 320 50.49 3.91 -22.63
N ARG A 321 49.51 4.19 -23.51
CA ARG A 321 49.76 4.79 -24.84
C ARG A 321 50.41 6.16 -24.75
N SER A 322 49.98 7.00 -23.81
CA SER A 322 50.54 8.34 -23.63
C SER A 322 52.02 8.34 -23.24
N PHE A 323 52.52 7.25 -22.65
CA PHE A 323 53.91 7.07 -22.27
C PHE A 323 54.72 6.16 -23.21
N GLY A 324 54.16 5.82 -24.37
CA GLY A 324 54.86 5.10 -25.46
C GLY A 324 54.71 3.58 -25.44
N TYR A 325 53.88 3.02 -24.56
CA TYR A 325 53.56 1.59 -24.57
C TYR A 325 52.42 1.29 -25.54
N LEU A 326 52.33 0.05 -26.05
CA LEU A 326 51.37 -0.35 -27.09
C LEU A 326 50.38 -1.42 -26.58
N PRO A 327 49.43 -1.08 -25.68
CA PRO A 327 48.49 -2.04 -25.13
C PRO A 327 47.34 -2.34 -26.10
N ALA A 328 46.92 -3.61 -26.11
CA ALA A 328 45.71 -4.10 -26.77
C ALA A 328 44.71 -4.56 -25.71
N GLY A 329 43.41 -4.31 -25.93
CA GLY A 329 42.37 -4.77 -25.02
C GLY A 329 42.18 -6.28 -25.14
N GLU A 330 41.89 -6.96 -24.03
CA GLU A 330 41.66 -8.40 -23.96
C GLU A 330 40.26 -8.65 -23.35
N ASP A 331 39.52 -9.62 -23.86
CA ASP A 331 38.20 -10.02 -23.36
C ASP A 331 38.30 -11.05 -22.23
N SER A 332 37.17 -11.42 -21.64
CA SER A 332 37.14 -12.39 -20.54
C SER A 332 37.61 -13.81 -20.89
N GLN A 333 37.78 -14.12 -22.18
CA GLN A 333 38.25 -15.40 -22.71
C GLN A 333 39.68 -15.31 -23.25
N GLY A 334 40.33 -14.15 -23.15
CA GLY A 334 41.69 -13.92 -23.62
C GLY A 334 41.80 -13.47 -25.08
N ALA A 335 40.68 -13.19 -25.76
CA ALA A 335 40.68 -12.70 -27.13
C ALA A 335 40.78 -11.17 -27.18
N LEU A 336 41.48 -10.63 -28.18
CA LEU A 336 41.70 -9.19 -28.27
C LEU A 336 40.40 -8.42 -28.59
N LEU A 337 40.04 -7.47 -27.73
CA LEU A 337 38.89 -6.59 -27.89
C LEU A 337 39.18 -5.44 -28.86
N SER A 338 38.25 -5.22 -29.79
CA SER A 338 38.22 -4.05 -30.67
C SER A 338 36.89 -3.32 -30.52
N GLY A 339 36.90 -2.14 -29.88
CA GLY A 339 35.76 -1.20 -29.82
C GLY A 339 35.36 -0.71 -28.42
N PRO A 340 34.90 0.56 -28.25
CA PRO A 340 34.59 1.13 -26.94
C PRO A 340 33.15 0.85 -26.49
N ARG A 341 32.95 0.61 -25.19
CA ARG A 341 31.62 0.46 -24.57
C ARG A 341 31.55 1.21 -23.23
N ILE A 342 30.55 2.06 -23.05
CA ILE A 342 30.24 2.76 -21.78
C ILE A 342 28.74 2.66 -21.52
N GLN A 343 28.32 2.27 -20.31
CA GLN A 343 27.02 2.63 -19.71
C GLN A 343 27.06 2.56 -18.16
N ARG A 344 26.33 3.47 -17.49
CA ARG A 344 25.97 3.44 -16.04
C ARG A 344 24.52 3.94 -15.86
N ALA A 345 23.86 3.58 -14.75
CA ALA A 345 22.56 4.16 -14.33
C ALA A 345 22.48 4.44 -12.80
N LYS A 346 21.51 5.27 -12.38
CA LYS A 346 21.25 5.74 -11.00
C LYS A 346 19.83 5.37 -10.51
N THR A 347 19.68 5.29 -9.18
CA THR A 347 18.54 4.78 -8.38
C THR A 347 17.29 5.68 -8.30
N LYS A 348 16.11 5.08 -8.01
CA LYS A 348 14.75 5.69 -7.94
C LYS A 348 14.18 5.83 -6.51
N ALA A 349 13.09 6.60 -6.36
CA ALA A 349 12.40 6.94 -5.11
C ALA A 349 11.14 6.07 -4.79
N ARG A 350 10.66 6.15 -3.53
CA ARG A 350 9.53 5.41 -2.92
C ARG A 350 8.17 5.62 -3.64
N PRO A 351 7.29 4.61 -3.72
CA PRO A 351 5.98 4.73 -4.37
C PRO A 351 4.95 5.51 -3.52
N PRO A 352 4.04 6.26 -4.17
CA PRO A 352 3.00 7.05 -3.51
C PRO A 352 1.75 6.23 -3.12
N ARG A 353 1.03 6.67 -2.08
CA ARG A 353 -0.26 6.11 -1.62
C ARG A 353 -1.39 6.44 -2.61
N ILE A 354 -2.28 5.49 -2.89
CA ILE A 354 -3.52 5.74 -3.65
C ILE A 354 -4.64 6.14 -2.66
N ILE A 355 -5.09 7.38 -2.73
CA ILE A 355 -6.16 7.93 -1.89
C ILE A 355 -7.48 7.87 -2.66
N GLY A 356 -8.50 7.25 -2.07
CA GLY A 356 -9.89 7.39 -2.51
C GLY A 356 -10.86 7.51 -1.33
N GLU A 357 -10.37 8.03 -0.20
CA GLU A 357 -11.23 8.53 0.88
C GLU A 357 -11.92 9.80 0.35
N PHE A 358 -13.25 9.85 0.46
CA PHE A 358 -13.99 11.08 0.19
C PHE A 358 -13.90 11.96 1.43
N ASP A 359 -13.55 13.23 1.27
CA ASP A 359 -13.67 14.20 2.36
C ASP A 359 -15.12 14.26 2.81
N ARG A 360 -15.32 14.22 4.14
CA ARG A 360 -16.67 14.41 4.71
C ARG A 360 -17.11 15.82 4.31
N PRO A 361 -18.27 15.97 3.63
CA PRO A 361 -18.77 17.29 3.30
C PRO A 361 -18.98 18.11 4.57
N ASP A 362 -18.64 19.39 4.51
CA ASP A 362 -18.85 20.30 5.64
C ASP A 362 -20.35 20.40 5.96
N GLU A 363 -20.69 20.79 7.20
CA GLU A 363 -22.07 20.90 7.68
C GLU A 363 -22.94 21.79 6.77
N ILE A 364 -22.34 22.85 6.23
CA ILE A 364 -22.98 23.77 5.27
C ILE A 364 -23.37 23.03 3.97
N GLN A 365 -22.51 22.15 3.47
CA GLN A 365 -22.76 21.37 2.25
C GLN A 365 -23.86 20.33 2.49
N LEU A 366 -23.85 19.67 3.66
CA LEU A 366 -24.90 18.73 4.06
C LEU A 366 -26.26 19.42 4.19
N GLU A 367 -26.31 20.59 4.84
CA GLU A 367 -27.55 21.38 4.93
C GLU A 367 -28.07 21.81 3.56
N GLY A 368 -27.18 22.25 2.67
CA GLY A 368 -27.53 22.62 1.30
C GLY A 368 -28.13 21.45 0.52
N ALA A 369 -27.50 20.28 0.60
CA ALA A 369 -27.99 19.05 -0.03
C ALA A 369 -29.35 18.61 0.55
N LEU A 370 -29.52 18.68 1.88
CA LEU A 370 -30.80 18.36 2.53
C LEU A 370 -31.92 19.33 2.13
N ARG A 371 -31.62 20.63 2.01
CA ARG A 371 -32.59 21.62 1.49
C ARG A 371 -32.96 21.34 0.05
N ALA A 372 -32.00 20.98 -0.80
CA ALA A 372 -32.26 20.63 -2.19
C ALA A 372 -33.14 19.37 -2.31
N LEU A 373 -32.84 18.31 -1.54
CA LEU A 373 -33.65 17.08 -1.49
C LEU A 373 -35.07 17.36 -1.00
N ARG A 374 -35.23 18.08 0.12
CA ARG A 374 -36.55 18.45 0.66
C ARG A 374 -37.36 19.33 -0.29
N THR A 375 -36.69 20.21 -1.04
CA THR A 375 -37.33 21.06 -2.05
C THR A 375 -37.79 20.22 -3.24
N GLY A 376 -36.96 19.27 -3.69
CA GLY A 376 -37.29 18.30 -4.73
C GLY A 376 -38.42 17.34 -4.35
N GLU A 377 -38.49 16.90 -3.09
CA GLU A 377 -39.60 16.10 -2.57
C GLU A 377 -40.90 16.91 -2.52
N LYS A 378 -40.87 18.15 -2.02
CA LYS A 378 -42.04 19.03 -1.98
C LYS A 378 -42.57 19.36 -3.38
N SER A 379 -41.70 19.57 -4.37
CA SER A 379 -42.11 19.81 -5.76
C SER A 379 -42.68 18.55 -6.41
N SER A 380 -42.08 17.38 -6.18
CA SER A 380 -42.59 16.09 -6.67
C SER A 380 -43.95 15.75 -6.07
N HIS A 381 -44.15 16.01 -4.77
CA HIS A 381 -45.42 15.77 -4.10
C HIS A 381 -46.53 16.67 -4.66
N ARG A 382 -46.28 17.98 -4.83
CA ARG A 382 -47.23 18.92 -5.47
C ARG A 382 -47.54 18.59 -6.92
N GLN A 383 -46.54 18.17 -7.71
CA GLN A 383 -46.77 17.72 -9.08
C GLN A 383 -47.63 16.45 -9.13
N SER A 384 -47.42 15.49 -8.23
CA SER A 384 -48.23 14.27 -8.17
C SER A 384 -49.68 14.54 -7.77
N THR A 385 -49.94 15.49 -6.85
CA THR A 385 -51.30 15.91 -6.49
C THR A 385 -52.01 16.62 -7.64
N MET A 386 -51.32 17.54 -8.33
CA MET A 386 -51.89 18.21 -9.51
C MET A 386 -52.17 17.25 -10.67
N ARG A 387 -51.31 16.24 -10.89
CA ARG A 387 -51.53 15.20 -11.91
C ARG A 387 -52.76 14.35 -11.60
N ASN A 388 -53.00 14.02 -10.34
CA ASN A 388 -54.18 13.26 -9.90
C ASN A 388 -55.47 14.07 -10.00
N ILE A 389 -55.43 15.38 -9.72
CA ILE A 389 -56.58 16.29 -9.91
C ILE A 389 -56.92 16.40 -11.41
N ALA A 390 -55.93 16.55 -12.27
CA ALA A 390 -56.12 16.61 -13.72
C ALA A 390 -56.67 15.28 -14.31
N ALA A 391 -56.29 14.13 -13.76
CA ALA A 391 -56.79 12.82 -14.20
C ALA A 391 -58.27 12.58 -13.82
N ASN A 392 -58.70 13.03 -12.64
CA ASN A 392 -60.10 12.92 -12.20
C ASN A 392 -61.04 13.91 -12.92
N ALA A 393 -60.56 15.09 -13.30
CA ALA A 393 -61.36 16.11 -13.97
C ALA A 393 -61.60 15.85 -15.47
N LEU A 394 -60.77 15.01 -16.12
CA LEU A 394 -60.85 14.69 -17.55
C LEU A 394 -62.18 14.05 -17.97
N GLY A 395 -62.94 13.47 -17.03
CA GLY A 395 -64.28 12.90 -17.27
C GLY A 395 -65.46 13.85 -17.05
N SER A 396 -65.22 15.09 -16.58
CA SER A 396 -66.29 15.96 -16.03
C SER A 396 -66.41 17.35 -16.67
N LEU A 397 -65.53 17.71 -17.61
CA LEU A 397 -65.59 19.01 -18.29
C LEU A 397 -66.80 19.05 -19.24
N PRO A 398 -67.70 20.05 -19.14
CA PRO A 398 -68.80 20.22 -20.07
C PRO A 398 -68.25 20.52 -21.46
N ARG A 399 -68.73 19.78 -22.48
CA ARG A 399 -68.35 20.04 -23.87
C ARG A 399 -69.05 21.30 -24.35
N THR A 400 -68.28 22.35 -24.59
CA THR A 400 -68.78 23.64 -25.09
C THR A 400 -68.43 23.82 -26.56
N THR A 401 -69.30 24.50 -27.30
CA THR A 401 -68.98 24.97 -28.66
C THR A 401 -67.98 26.13 -28.61
N ALA A 402 -67.34 26.45 -29.74
CA ALA A 402 -66.35 27.52 -29.79
C ALA A 402 -66.94 28.90 -29.42
N ASN A 403 -68.21 29.16 -29.74
CA ASN A 403 -68.90 30.40 -29.38
C ASN A 403 -69.20 30.47 -27.88
N GLU A 404 -69.75 29.41 -27.30
CA GLU A 404 -70.00 29.32 -25.85
C GLU A 404 -68.70 29.45 -25.05
N THR A 405 -67.62 28.85 -25.54
CA THR A 405 -66.29 28.94 -24.93
C THR A 405 -65.77 30.38 -24.93
N LEU A 406 -65.97 31.12 -26.03
CA LEU A 406 -65.57 32.52 -26.12
C LEU A 406 -66.37 33.38 -25.14
N ASP A 407 -67.68 33.16 -25.03
CA ASP A 407 -68.54 33.90 -24.10
C ASP A 407 -68.15 33.63 -22.64
N ILE A 408 -67.90 32.36 -22.28
CA ILE A 408 -67.44 31.98 -20.94
C ILE A 408 -66.09 32.63 -20.63
N LEU A 409 -65.11 32.53 -21.52
CA LEU A 409 -63.78 33.13 -21.32
C LEU A 409 -63.83 34.66 -21.22
N THR A 410 -64.70 35.30 -22.00
CA THR A 410 -64.89 36.75 -21.97
C THR A 410 -65.52 37.19 -20.64
N ASN A 411 -66.52 36.45 -20.15
CA ASN A 411 -67.13 36.68 -18.86
C ASN A 411 -66.10 36.58 -17.72
N TYR A 412 -65.28 35.52 -17.70
CA TYR A 412 -64.23 35.37 -16.67
C TYR A 412 -63.17 36.46 -16.74
N LEU A 413 -62.73 36.87 -17.93
CA LEU A 413 -61.75 37.95 -18.07
C LEU A 413 -62.29 39.33 -17.63
N GLN A 414 -63.59 39.58 -17.78
CA GLN A 414 -64.20 40.87 -17.43
C GLN A 414 -64.66 40.93 -15.98
N ASN A 415 -65.30 39.86 -15.48
CA ASN A 415 -65.97 39.87 -14.18
C ASN A 415 -65.15 39.19 -13.07
N GLN A 416 -64.23 38.28 -13.42
CA GLN A 416 -63.47 37.46 -12.45
C GLN A 416 -62.03 37.15 -12.92
N PRO A 417 -61.18 38.19 -13.15
CA PRO A 417 -59.88 38.03 -13.80
C PRO A 417 -58.84 37.25 -12.97
N ALA A 418 -59.11 36.98 -11.69
CA ALA A 418 -58.23 36.25 -10.78
C ALA A 418 -58.56 34.75 -10.65
N THR A 419 -59.61 34.27 -11.32
CA THR A 419 -60.05 32.87 -11.22
C THR A 419 -59.28 31.99 -12.20
N SER A 420 -58.61 30.95 -11.69
CA SER A 420 -57.98 29.93 -12.53
C SER A 420 -59.04 29.06 -13.21
N LEU A 421 -58.82 28.74 -14.48
CA LEU A 421 -59.74 27.95 -15.30
C LEU A 421 -59.12 26.59 -15.64
N SER A 422 -59.94 25.56 -15.60
CA SER A 422 -59.66 24.27 -16.20
C SER A 422 -60.16 24.25 -17.64
N ILE A 423 -59.30 23.86 -18.58
CA ILE A 423 -59.65 23.68 -19.99
C ILE A 423 -59.27 22.29 -20.49
N GLY A 424 -60.11 21.71 -21.35
CA GLY A 424 -59.70 20.62 -22.23
C GLY A 424 -59.14 21.19 -23.52
N TYR A 425 -57.93 20.80 -23.93
CA TYR A 425 -57.28 21.33 -25.14
C TYR A 425 -56.79 20.19 -26.04
N ALA A 426 -57.26 20.20 -27.29
CA ALA A 426 -56.81 19.29 -28.34
C ALA A 426 -55.54 19.83 -29.01
N ASP A 427 -54.46 19.06 -28.99
CA ASP A 427 -53.22 19.42 -29.68
C ASP A 427 -53.31 19.25 -31.22
N ASN A 428 -52.22 19.54 -31.93
CA ASN A 428 -52.15 19.36 -33.40
C ASN A 428 -52.35 17.90 -33.85
N ASN A 429 -52.14 16.94 -32.95
CA ASN A 429 -52.21 15.51 -33.22
C ASN A 429 -53.55 14.90 -32.77
N GLY A 430 -54.49 15.74 -32.31
CA GLY A 430 -55.83 15.32 -31.86
C GLY A 430 -55.85 14.70 -30.46
N LEU A 431 -54.74 14.73 -29.71
CA LEU A 431 -54.72 14.31 -28.32
C LEU A 431 -55.31 15.42 -27.44
N VAL A 432 -56.36 15.08 -26.69
CA VAL A 432 -57.01 15.99 -25.74
C VAL A 432 -56.27 15.92 -24.42
N SER A 433 -55.71 17.04 -23.99
CA SER A 433 -55.05 17.20 -22.69
C SER A 433 -55.82 18.17 -21.81
N HIS A 434 -55.87 17.91 -20.51
CA HIS A 434 -56.43 18.82 -19.53
C HIS A 434 -55.36 19.81 -19.06
N ARG A 435 -55.69 21.10 -19.01
CA ARG A 435 -54.78 22.17 -18.59
C ARG A 435 -55.47 23.06 -17.55
N ILE A 436 -54.72 23.47 -16.54
CA ILE A 436 -55.16 24.49 -15.57
C ILE A 436 -54.41 25.76 -15.92
N ILE A 437 -55.15 26.84 -16.16
CA ILE A 437 -54.60 28.07 -16.72
C ILE A 437 -55.13 29.31 -15.98
N ASP A 438 -54.30 30.35 -15.93
CA ASP A 438 -54.74 31.69 -15.54
C ASP A 438 -54.95 32.54 -16.80
N PRO A 439 -56.19 32.88 -17.17
CA PRO A 439 -56.47 33.62 -18.40
C PRO A 439 -55.96 35.05 -18.29
N LEU A 440 -55.16 35.50 -19.26
CA LEU A 440 -54.58 36.86 -19.26
C LEU A 440 -55.28 37.79 -20.24
N LYS A 441 -55.46 37.34 -21.50
CA LYS A 441 -56.16 38.12 -22.54
C LYS A 441 -56.62 37.25 -23.70
N LEU A 442 -57.65 37.72 -24.41
CA LEU A 442 -58.09 37.17 -25.69
C LEU A 442 -57.48 38.00 -26.83
N SER A 443 -56.89 37.33 -27.83
CA SER A 443 -56.28 37.96 -28.99
C SER A 443 -56.52 37.12 -30.25
N ALA A 444 -57.20 37.69 -31.24
CA ALA A 444 -57.41 37.09 -32.58
C ALA A 444 -57.82 35.60 -32.55
N GLY A 445 -58.83 35.24 -31.76
CA GLY A 445 -59.35 33.86 -31.68
C GLY A 445 -58.49 32.89 -30.86
N SER A 446 -57.52 33.40 -30.08
CA SER A 446 -56.71 32.62 -29.13
C SER A 446 -56.72 33.25 -27.74
N LEU A 447 -56.67 32.39 -26.72
CA LEU A 447 -56.53 32.75 -25.32
C LEU A 447 -55.05 32.71 -24.94
N VAL A 448 -54.50 33.84 -24.49
CA VAL A 448 -53.18 33.88 -23.86
C VAL A 448 -53.37 33.66 -22.37
N ALA A 449 -52.76 32.62 -21.84
CA ALA A 449 -52.91 32.23 -20.44
C ALA A 449 -51.61 31.62 -19.90
N ARG A 450 -51.41 31.73 -18.58
CA ARG A 450 -50.28 31.05 -17.91
C ARG A 450 -50.70 29.62 -17.57
N ASP A 451 -49.97 28.63 -18.08
CA ASP A 451 -50.22 27.21 -17.78
C ASP A 451 -49.54 26.83 -16.46
N HIS A 452 -50.31 26.29 -15.50
CA HIS A 452 -49.79 25.86 -14.21
C HIS A 452 -48.90 24.62 -14.30
N ALA A 453 -49.04 23.81 -15.37
CA ALA A 453 -48.22 22.61 -15.54
C ALA A 453 -46.79 22.93 -15.96
N THR A 454 -46.60 23.96 -16.80
CA THR A 454 -45.29 24.38 -17.32
C THR A 454 -44.74 25.64 -16.67
N GLY A 455 -45.61 26.46 -16.05
CA GLY A 455 -45.27 27.77 -15.49
C GLY A 455 -45.11 28.88 -16.54
N GLU A 456 -45.26 28.55 -17.82
CA GLU A 456 -45.04 29.47 -18.94
C GLU A 456 -46.35 30.12 -19.43
N VAL A 457 -46.23 31.29 -20.07
CA VAL A 457 -47.35 31.94 -20.75
C VAL A 457 -47.48 31.37 -22.16
N GLN A 458 -48.59 30.72 -22.45
CA GLN A 458 -48.86 30.03 -23.70
C GLN A 458 -50.13 30.56 -24.37
N SER A 459 -50.26 30.32 -25.68
CA SER A 459 -51.41 30.72 -26.48
C SER A 459 -52.23 29.50 -26.88
N PHE A 460 -53.50 29.47 -26.50
CA PHE A 460 -54.45 28.40 -26.75
C PHE A 460 -55.47 28.85 -27.80
N ARG A 461 -55.56 28.14 -28.94
CA ARG A 461 -56.57 28.44 -29.96
C ARG A 461 -57.96 28.06 -29.43
N ILE A 462 -58.90 29.00 -29.43
CA ILE A 462 -60.25 28.78 -28.87
C ILE A 462 -60.97 27.63 -29.59
N ALA A 463 -60.80 27.52 -30.90
CA ALA A 463 -61.36 26.43 -31.72
C ALA A 463 -60.89 25.01 -31.33
N ARG A 464 -59.88 24.89 -30.46
CA ARG A 464 -59.33 23.62 -29.98
C ARG A 464 -59.56 23.38 -28.50
N ILE A 465 -60.26 24.30 -27.84
CA ILE A 465 -60.71 24.13 -26.47
C ILE A 465 -61.99 23.30 -26.53
N THR A 466 -61.99 22.13 -25.90
CA THR A 466 -63.10 21.17 -25.92
C THR A 466 -64.08 21.35 -24.77
N GLY A 467 -63.75 22.19 -23.79
CA GLY A 467 -64.56 22.50 -22.61
C GLY A 467 -63.82 23.41 -21.64
N VAL A 468 -64.56 24.24 -20.89
CA VAL A 468 -64.03 25.17 -19.88
C VAL A 468 -64.84 25.07 -18.59
N ALA A 469 -64.17 25.05 -17.45
CA ALA A 469 -64.78 25.17 -16.13
C ALA A 469 -63.90 26.02 -15.21
N ALA A 470 -64.51 26.77 -14.28
CA ALA A 470 -63.75 27.41 -13.20
C ALA A 470 -63.36 26.39 -12.13
N ILE A 471 -62.23 26.64 -11.46
CA ILE A 471 -61.69 25.84 -10.36
C ILE A 471 -62.05 26.47 -9.02
#